data_AF-A0A944U6C7-F1
#
_entry.id   AF-A0A944U6C7-F1
#
_cell.length_a   1.000
_cell.length_b   1.000
_cell.length_c   1.000
_cell.angle_alpha   90.00
_cell.angle_beta   90.00
_cell.angle_gamma   90.00
#
_symmetry.space_group_name_H-M   'P 1'
#
loop_
_entity.id
_entity.type
_entity.pdbx_description
1 polymer ?
#
loop_
_entity_poly.entity_id
_entity_poly.type
_entity_poly.pdbx_seq_one_letter_code
_entity_poly.pdbx_strand_id
1 'polypeptide(L)'
;MPKKKKDQAMPFAVASILIILGIVAFQQFTTITIDPIKMPSDGDPCEGKALHVGYPFDGEMLKPHECKIGCDDGIWRHIVYTNGEATQCQRPPGCSDWGEDAGVTCVPEAREE
;
A
#
# COMPACT_ATOMS: atom_id res chain seq x y z
N MET A 1 16.61 -45.92 -40.52
CA MET A 1 15.57 -44.87 -40.38
C MET A 1 15.46 -44.46 -38.91
N PRO A 2 15.91 -43.27 -38.49
CA PRO A 2 15.75 -42.81 -37.12
C PRO A 2 14.35 -42.22 -36.92
N LYS A 3 13.60 -42.71 -35.92
CA LYS A 3 12.27 -42.20 -35.55
C LYS A 3 12.39 -40.76 -35.02
N LYS A 4 11.59 -39.85 -35.58
CA LYS A 4 11.49 -38.43 -35.20
C LYS A 4 11.10 -38.30 -33.72
N LYS A 5 11.99 -37.73 -32.89
CA LYS A 5 11.69 -37.23 -31.54
C LYS A 5 10.86 -35.93 -31.61
N LYS A 6 9.66 -35.94 -32.20
CA LYS A 6 8.84 -34.71 -32.36
C LYS A 6 7.63 -34.61 -31.43
N ASP A 7 7.23 -35.70 -30.78
CA ASP A 7 5.91 -35.72 -30.11
C ASP A 7 5.98 -35.63 -28.58
N GLN A 8 7.19 -35.61 -28.00
CA GLN A 8 7.33 -35.60 -26.54
C GLN A 8 7.32 -34.20 -25.93
N ALA A 9 7.58 -33.12 -26.70
CA ALA A 9 7.59 -31.75 -26.18
C ALA A 9 6.19 -31.13 -26.04
N MET A 10 5.23 -31.56 -26.88
CA MET A 10 3.87 -31.04 -26.91
C MET A 10 3.05 -31.31 -25.64
N PRO A 11 3.06 -32.51 -25.02
CA PRO A 11 2.29 -32.75 -23.79
C PRO A 11 2.82 -31.97 -22.58
N PHE A 12 4.14 -31.75 -22.49
CA PHE A 12 4.72 -30.95 -21.40
C PHE A 12 4.32 -29.46 -21.50
N ALA A 13 4.26 -28.92 -22.72
CA ALA A 13 3.85 -27.53 -22.95
C ALA A 13 2.37 -27.30 -22.60
N VAL A 14 1.49 -28.26 -22.92
CA VAL A 14 0.07 -28.16 -22.55
C VAL A 14 -0.13 -28.28 -21.05
N ALA A 15 0.58 -29.21 -20.40
CA ALA A 15 0.50 -29.39 -18.95
C ALA A 15 0.99 -28.14 -18.19
N SER A 16 2.10 -27.52 -18.63
CA SER A 16 2.61 -26.30 -18.01
C SER A 16 1.66 -25.11 -18.16
N ILE A 17 1.01 -24.95 -19.33
CA ILE A 17 -0.01 -23.92 -19.53
C ILE A 17 -1.20 -24.11 -18.59
N LEU A 18 -1.70 -25.34 -18.43
CA LEU A 18 -2.81 -25.63 -17.52
C LEU A 18 -2.45 -25.34 -16.05
N ILE A 19 -1.21 -25.63 -15.65
CA ILE A 19 -0.72 -25.30 -14.31
C ILE A 19 -0.67 -23.78 -14.10
N ILE A 20 -0.13 -23.02 -15.07
CA ILE A 20 -0.07 -21.56 -15.00
C ILE A 20 -1.48 -20.96 -14.91
N LEU A 21 -2.42 -21.44 -15.74
CA LEU A 21 -3.81 -21.00 -15.69
C LEU A 21 -4.47 -21.31 -14.34
N GLY A 22 -4.18 -22.49 -13.77
CA GLY A 22 -4.65 -22.85 -12.43
C GLY A 22 -4.12 -21.91 -11.34
N ILE A 23 -2.84 -21.55 -11.40
CA ILE A 23 -2.22 -20.60 -10.46
C ILE A 23 -2.84 -19.20 -10.61
N VAL A 24 -2.99 -18.70 -11.84
CA VAL A 24 -3.57 -17.37 -12.10
C VAL A 24 -5.03 -17.32 -11.65
N ALA A 25 -5.80 -18.38 -11.90
CA ALA A 25 -7.18 -18.49 -11.44
C ALA A 25 -7.27 -18.52 -9.91
N PHE A 26 -6.37 -19.25 -9.24
CA PHE A 26 -6.30 -19.28 -7.78
C PHE A 26 -5.93 -17.91 -7.18
N GLN A 27 -5.02 -17.19 -7.82
CA GLN A 27 -4.64 -15.83 -7.42
C GLN A 27 -5.83 -14.86 -7.44
N GLN A 28 -6.82 -15.03 -8.32
CA GLN A 28 -8.02 -14.18 -8.33
C GLN A 28 -8.84 -14.29 -7.02
N PHE A 29 -8.81 -15.45 -6.35
CA PHE A 29 -9.54 -15.68 -5.10
C PHE A 29 -8.75 -15.28 -3.85
N THR A 30 -7.42 -15.13 -3.98
CA THR A 30 -6.55 -14.73 -2.86
C THR A 30 -6.07 -13.29 -2.95
N THR A 31 -6.33 -12.59 -4.05
CA THR A 31 -5.95 -11.18 -4.21
C THR A 31 -6.94 -10.32 -3.45
N ILE A 32 -6.43 -9.57 -2.47
CA ILE A 32 -7.19 -8.54 -1.77
C ILE A 32 -7.46 -7.42 -2.78
N THR A 33 -8.72 -7.18 -3.10
CA THR A 33 -9.12 -5.97 -3.85
C THR A 33 -8.80 -4.76 -2.99
N ILE A 34 -7.81 -3.97 -3.42
CA ILE A 34 -7.56 -2.65 -2.84
C ILE A 34 -8.52 -1.71 -3.54
N ASP A 35 -9.61 -1.32 -2.86
CA ASP A 35 -10.47 -0.24 -3.35
C ASP A 35 -9.60 1.00 -3.62
N PRO A 36 -9.83 1.74 -4.72
CA PRO A 36 -9.11 2.99 -4.94
C PRO A 36 -9.43 3.94 -3.80
N ILE A 37 -8.47 4.08 -2.88
CA ILE A 37 -8.59 4.94 -1.71
C ILE A 37 -8.69 6.36 -2.22
N LYS A 38 -9.78 7.04 -1.87
CA LYS A 38 -9.83 8.49 -1.97
C LYS A 38 -8.90 9.02 -0.87
N MET A 39 -7.72 9.46 -1.26
CA MET A 39 -6.84 10.16 -0.32
C MET A 39 -7.52 11.46 0.13
N PRO A 40 -7.37 11.87 1.40
CA PRO A 40 -7.84 13.16 1.88
C PRO A 40 -7.19 14.29 1.08
N SER A 41 -7.97 15.35 0.83
CA SER A 41 -7.45 16.61 0.31
C SER A 41 -7.06 17.54 1.46
N ASP A 42 -6.45 18.68 1.12
CA ASP A 42 -6.09 19.69 2.12
C ASP A 42 -7.29 20.10 2.98
N GLY A 43 -7.15 19.94 4.29
CA GLY A 43 -8.18 20.30 5.27
C GLY A 43 -9.32 19.28 5.44
N ASP A 44 -9.31 18.16 4.69
CA ASP A 44 -10.19 17.03 4.99
C ASP A 44 -9.78 16.37 6.33
N PRO A 45 -10.69 15.67 7.03
CA PRO A 45 -10.34 14.90 8.22
C PRO A 45 -9.28 13.83 7.92
N CYS A 46 -8.32 13.65 8.82
CA CYS A 46 -7.37 12.55 8.74
C CYS A 46 -8.08 11.22 9.05
N GLU A 47 -7.70 10.16 8.34
CA GLU A 47 -8.20 8.81 8.56
C GLU A 47 -7.16 7.93 9.24
N GLY A 48 -7.63 6.93 9.97
CA GLY A 48 -6.79 5.95 10.65
C GLY A 48 -6.22 6.44 11.99
N LYS A 49 -5.28 5.67 12.54
CA LYS A 49 -4.72 5.90 13.87
C LYS A 49 -3.62 6.96 13.85
N ALA A 50 -3.67 7.89 14.77
CA ALA A 50 -2.63 8.91 14.93
C ALA A 50 -1.25 8.30 15.23
N LEU A 51 -0.23 8.83 14.56
CA LEU A 51 1.18 8.57 14.79
C LEU A 51 1.86 9.90 15.14
N HIS A 52 2.10 10.13 16.42
CA HIS A 52 2.73 11.36 16.90
C HIS A 52 4.25 11.31 16.69
N VAL A 53 4.78 12.33 16.02
CA VAL A 53 6.22 12.46 15.76
C VAL A 53 6.82 13.62 16.55
N GLY A 54 8.13 13.54 16.80
CA GLY A 54 8.85 14.50 17.65
C GLY A 54 9.32 15.78 16.92
N TYR A 55 8.84 16.03 15.71
CA TYR A 55 9.28 17.14 14.85
C TYR A 55 8.09 17.83 14.17
N PRO A 56 8.22 19.10 13.74
CA PRO A 56 7.17 19.81 13.02
C PRO A 56 7.10 19.37 11.56
N PHE A 57 5.93 19.54 10.93
CA PHE A 57 5.84 19.47 9.47
C PHE A 57 6.47 20.74 8.89
N ASP A 58 7.32 20.57 7.86
CA ASP A 58 8.05 21.67 7.22
C ASP A 58 7.83 21.74 5.70
N GLY A 59 6.97 20.87 5.15
CA GLY A 59 6.62 20.83 3.73
C GLY A 59 7.72 20.29 2.81
N GLU A 60 8.81 19.74 3.36
CA GLU A 60 9.86 19.11 2.56
C GLU A 60 9.46 17.68 2.18
N MET A 61 9.67 17.29 0.92
CA MET A 61 9.54 15.90 0.49
C MET A 61 10.74 15.09 0.99
N LEU A 62 10.53 13.84 1.42
CA LEU A 62 11.55 12.86 1.85
C LEU A 62 12.03 12.96 3.33
N LYS A 63 11.17 13.36 4.28
CA LYS A 63 11.48 13.21 5.72
C LYS A 63 11.36 11.72 6.12
N PRO A 64 11.60 11.35 7.40
CA PRO A 64 11.55 9.95 7.81
C PRO A 64 10.24 9.27 7.42
N HIS A 65 10.33 8.01 6.98
CA HIS A 65 9.17 7.22 6.56
C HIS A 65 8.36 6.65 7.73
N GLU A 66 7.74 7.54 8.51
CA GLU A 66 7.03 7.22 9.75
C GLU A 66 5.83 6.30 9.48
N CYS A 67 5.19 6.41 8.32
CA CYS A 67 4.07 5.58 7.91
C CYS A 67 4.43 4.10 7.70
N LYS A 68 5.72 3.73 7.65
CA LYS A 68 6.18 2.34 7.53
C LYS A 68 5.64 1.45 8.66
N ILE A 69 5.44 1.97 9.87
CA ILE A 69 4.89 1.18 10.98
C ILE A 69 3.50 0.61 10.65
N GLY A 70 2.73 1.28 9.78
CA GLY A 70 1.44 0.80 9.26
C GLY A 70 1.55 -0.50 8.46
N CYS A 71 2.71 -0.78 7.89
CA CYS A 71 2.99 -2.04 7.20
C CYS A 71 3.35 -3.16 8.17
N ASP A 72 3.93 -2.84 9.32
CA ASP A 72 4.30 -3.82 10.34
C ASP A 72 3.06 -4.29 11.12
N ASP A 73 2.11 -3.38 11.39
CA ASP A 73 0.89 -3.67 12.15
C ASP A 73 -0.38 -3.83 11.30
N GLY A 74 -0.32 -3.51 10.00
CA GLY A 74 -1.47 -3.56 9.10
C GLY A 74 -2.52 -2.48 9.39
N ILE A 75 -2.20 -1.46 10.17
CA ILE A 75 -3.09 -0.39 10.59
C ILE A 75 -2.86 0.84 9.71
N TRP A 76 -3.95 1.42 9.21
CA TRP A 76 -3.87 2.70 8.51
C TRP A 76 -3.66 3.84 9.49
N ARG A 77 -2.74 4.74 9.16
CA ARG A 77 -2.24 5.77 10.07
C ARG A 77 -2.23 7.15 9.40
N HIS A 78 -2.09 8.18 10.21
CA HIS A 78 -1.75 9.54 9.80
C HIS A 78 -0.70 10.09 10.78
N ILE A 79 0.16 10.99 10.30
CA ILE A 79 1.23 11.60 11.09
C ILE A 79 0.68 12.84 11.76
N VAL A 80 0.94 13.03 13.05
CA VAL A 80 0.62 14.26 13.80
C VAL A 80 1.92 14.89 14.28
N TYR A 81 2.17 16.11 13.82
CA TYR A 81 3.42 16.83 14.04
C TYR A 81 3.35 17.77 15.25
N THR A 82 4.51 18.21 15.74
CA THR A 82 4.58 19.06 16.95
C THR A 82 4.01 20.47 16.74
N ASN A 83 3.92 20.94 15.49
CA ASN A 83 3.31 22.22 15.14
C ASN A 83 1.78 22.15 14.98
N GLY A 84 1.17 20.99 15.25
CA GLY A 84 -0.28 20.78 15.19
C GLY A 84 -0.82 20.43 13.80
N GLU A 85 0.04 20.40 12.79
CA GLU A 85 -0.32 19.88 11.47
C GLU A 85 -0.35 18.35 11.47
N ALA A 86 -1.00 17.77 10.46
CA ALA A 86 -1.04 16.34 10.24
C ALA A 86 -1.03 16.02 8.73
N THR A 87 -0.46 14.88 8.36
CA THR A 87 -0.44 14.39 6.98
C THR A 87 -0.89 12.92 6.91
N GLN A 88 -1.48 12.52 5.79
CA GLN A 88 -2.08 11.19 5.65
C GLN A 88 -1.06 10.14 5.17
N CYS A 89 -0.98 8.98 5.84
CA CYS A 89 -0.25 7.83 5.30
C CYS A 89 -1.06 7.12 4.20
N GLN A 90 -0.38 6.47 3.27
CA GLN A 90 -1.02 5.50 2.39
C GLN A 90 -1.51 4.29 3.19
N ARG A 91 -2.71 3.77 2.86
CA ARG A 91 -3.26 2.57 3.50
C ARG A 91 -2.38 1.35 3.20
N PRO A 92 -2.23 0.40 4.15
CA PRO A 92 -1.56 -0.87 3.87
C PRO A 92 -2.14 -1.54 2.62
N PRO A 93 -1.30 -2.09 1.72
CA PRO A 93 0.14 -2.34 1.86
C PRO A 93 1.07 -1.18 1.42
N GLY A 94 0.53 0.00 1.07
CA GLY A 94 1.33 1.09 0.50
C GLY A 94 2.21 1.84 1.51
N CYS A 95 1.69 2.14 2.70
CA CYS A 95 2.41 2.64 3.89
C CYS A 95 3.42 3.79 3.69
N SER A 96 3.36 4.52 2.59
CA SER A 96 4.18 5.71 2.36
C SER A 96 3.59 6.93 3.07
N ASP A 97 4.41 7.96 3.29
CA ASP A 97 4.01 9.25 3.85
C ASP A 97 3.34 10.12 2.78
N TRP A 98 2.34 9.56 2.07
CA TRP A 98 1.72 10.16 0.90
C TRP A 98 1.35 11.63 1.07
N GLY A 99 0.77 12.01 2.21
CA GLY A 99 0.39 13.40 2.48
C GLY A 99 1.61 14.31 2.66
N GLU A 100 2.68 13.82 3.31
CA GLU A 100 3.94 14.56 3.42
C GLU A 100 4.56 14.78 2.04
N ASP A 101 4.69 13.70 1.26
CA ASP A 101 5.23 13.72 -0.11
C ASP A 101 4.39 14.57 -1.07
N ALA A 102 3.06 14.65 -0.86
CA ALA A 102 2.16 15.46 -1.67
C ALA A 102 2.04 16.91 -1.17
N GLY A 103 2.62 17.25 -0.01
CA GLY A 103 2.39 18.53 0.66
C GLY A 103 0.93 18.73 1.09
N VAL A 104 0.20 17.63 1.31
CA VAL A 104 -1.23 17.61 1.66
C VAL A 104 -1.39 17.39 3.16
N THR A 105 -2.06 18.34 3.79
CA THR A 105 -2.37 18.31 5.23
C THR A 105 -3.83 17.89 5.47
N CYS A 106 -4.07 17.18 6.56
CA CYS A 106 -5.41 16.80 6.99
C CYS A 106 -5.67 17.28 8.42
N VAL A 107 -6.96 17.35 8.80
CA VAL A 107 -7.37 17.74 10.14
C VAL A 107 -7.45 16.50 11.01
N PRO A 108 -6.56 16.31 12.01
CA PRO A 108 -6.65 15.17 12.91
C PRO A 108 -7.92 15.28 13.75
N GLU A 109 -8.56 14.14 14.06
CA GLU A 109 -9.67 14.15 15.01
C GLU A 109 -9.21 14.79 16.34
N ALA A 110 -10.03 15.69 16.88
CA ALA A 110 -9.74 16.32 18.16
C ALA A 110 -9.58 15.22 19.21
N ARG A 111 -8.40 15.16 19.85
CA ARG A 111 -7.97 14.16 20.84
C ARG A 111 -9.16 13.53 21.58
N GLU A 112 -9.27 12.21 21.51
CA GLU A 112 -9.90 11.49 22.62
C GLU A 112 -8.97 11.70 23.83
N GLU A 113 -9.37 12.60 24.74
CA GLU A 113 -8.74 12.82 26.04
C GLU A 113 -8.85 11.59 26.95
#